data_AF-A0A358J1L8-F1
#
_entry.id   AF-A0A358J1L8-F1
#
_cell.length_a   1.000
_cell.length_b   1.000
_cell.length_c   1.000
_cell.angle_alpha   90.00
_cell.angle_beta   90.00
_cell.angle_gamma   90.00
#
_symmetry.space_group_name_H-M   'P 1'
#
loop_
_entity.id
_entity.type
_entity.pdbx_description
1 polymer ?
#
loop_
_entity_poly.entity_id
_entity_poly.type
_entity_poly.pdbx_seq_one_letter_code
_entity_poly.pdbx_strand_id
1 'polypeptide(L)' 'AAAVPGTLVNLAAGGGARRSVRFGHPSGALTVGAEAQQIEGVWTVAKAIMSRSARRLMEGRVLVPAGSFEAAD' A
#
# COMPACT_ATOMS: atom_id res chain seq x y z
N ALA A 1 5.83 8.39 -0.61
CA ALA A 1 5.82 9.76 -1.17
C ALA A 1 5.28 10.78 -0.16
N ALA A 2 4.00 10.74 0.23
CA ALA A 2 3.41 11.74 1.13
C ALA A 2 4.17 11.96 2.46
N ALA A 3 4.84 10.94 3.00
CA ALA A 3 5.65 11.02 4.23
C ALA A 3 7.08 11.54 4.03
N VAL A 4 7.50 11.77 2.78
CA VAL A 4 8.82 12.31 2.43
C VAL A 4 8.64 13.79 2.03
N PRO A 5 9.11 14.74 2.86
CA PRO A 5 9.01 16.16 2.58
C PRO A 5 9.62 16.53 1.21
N GLY A 6 8.92 17.39 0.47
CA GLY A 6 9.40 17.90 -0.83
C GLY A 6 9.05 17.05 -2.05
N THR A 7 8.54 15.83 -1.86
CA THR A 7 7.95 15.09 -3.00
C THR A 7 6.65 15.77 -3.48
N LEU A 8 6.30 15.61 -4.76
CA LEU A 8 5.08 16.21 -5.32
C LEU A 8 3.82 15.81 -4.53
N VAL A 9 3.71 14.55 -4.11
CA VAL A 9 2.58 14.05 -3.32
C VAL A 9 2.54 14.72 -1.94
N ASN A 10 3.70 14.93 -1.31
CA ASN A 10 3.78 15.62 -0.02
C ASN A 10 3.36 17.09 -0.16
N LEU A 11 3.86 17.78 -1.17
CA LEU A 11 3.51 19.19 -1.46
C LEU A 11 2.00 19.33 -1.74
N ALA A 12 1.43 18.45 -2.56
CA ALA A 12 -0.01 18.42 -2.83
C ALA A 12 -0.86 18.16 -1.57
N ALA A 13 -0.31 17.45 -0.58
CA ALA A 13 -0.95 17.20 0.72
C ALA A 13 -0.68 18.32 1.76
N GLY A 14 -0.09 19.45 1.36
CA GLY A 14 0.19 20.61 2.21
C GLY A 14 1.60 20.64 2.80
N GLY A 15 2.54 19.86 2.28
CA GLY A 15 3.96 19.89 2.63
C GLY A 15 4.29 19.38 4.05
N GLY A 16 5.58 19.47 4.40
CA GLY A 16 6.08 19.17 5.75
C GLY A 16 6.14 17.69 6.12
N ALA A 17 6.57 17.39 7.34
CA ALA A 17 6.60 16.02 7.85
C ALA A 17 5.18 15.52 8.15
N ARG A 18 4.78 14.39 7.58
CA ARG A 18 3.46 13.79 7.76
C ARG A 18 3.56 12.27 7.84
N ARG A 19 2.83 11.67 8.78
CA ARG A 19 2.80 10.20 8.94
C ARG A 19 1.55 9.55 8.36
N SER A 20 0.53 10.34 8.03
CA SER A 20 -0.74 9.89 7.46
C SER A 20 -1.34 10.96 6.56
N VAL A 21 -2.03 10.51 5.51
CA VAL A 21 -2.83 11.34 4.61
C VAL A 21 -4.14 10.65 4.28
N ARG A 22 -5.20 11.44 4.09
CA ARG A 22 -6.46 10.99 3.49
C ARG A 22 -6.56 11.58 2.10
N PHE A 23 -6.47 10.74 1.07
CA PHE A 23 -6.51 11.18 -0.32
C PHE A 23 -7.77 10.67 -1.02
N GLY A 24 -8.27 11.44 -1.97
CA GLY A 24 -9.41 11.07 -2.81
C GLY A 24 -8.99 10.16 -3.98
N HIS A 25 -9.81 9.16 -4.28
CA HIS A 25 -9.73 8.35 -5.50
C HIS A 25 -11.15 8.27 -6.12
N PRO A 26 -11.32 7.82 -7.39
CA PRO A 26 -12.63 7.88 -8.07
C PRO A 26 -13.80 7.22 -7.33
N SER A 27 -13.54 6.29 -6.41
CA SER A 27 -14.58 5.58 -5.62
C SER A 27 -14.68 6.05 -4.17
N GLY A 28 -14.05 7.18 -3.80
CA GLY A 28 -14.13 7.74 -2.45
C GLY A 28 -12.81 8.30 -1.93
N ALA A 29 -12.47 7.97 -0.68
CA ALA A 29 -11.23 8.44 -0.06
C ALA A 29 -10.59 7.31 0.77
N LEU A 30 -9.25 7.30 0.80
CA LEU A 30 -8.46 6.31 1.50
C LEU A 30 -7.50 7.01 2.47
N THR A 31 -7.49 6.56 3.73
CA THR A 31 -6.48 6.97 4.72
C THR A 31 -5.33 5.98 4.70
N VAL A 32 -4.12 6.48 4.48
CA VAL A 32 -2.89 5.67 4.48
C VAL A 32 -1.81 6.37 5.30
N GLY A 33 -0.96 5.58 5.93
CA GLY A 33 0.18 6.06 6.69
C GLY A 33 1.50 5.49 6.18
N ALA A 34 2.58 6.18 6.52
CA ALA A 34 3.93 5.68 6.33
C ALA A 34 4.86 6.26 7.39
N GLU A 35 5.83 5.46 7.81
CA GLU A 35 6.97 5.91 8.63
C GLU A 35 8.18 5.93 7.72
N ALA A 36 8.67 7.13 7.40
CA ALA A 36 9.86 7.34 6.61
C ALA A 36 10.83 8.22 7.39
N GLN A 37 12.10 7.85 7.36
CA GLN A 37 13.18 8.58 8.03
C GLN A 37 14.37 8.68 7.10
N GLN A 38 15.13 9.77 7.24
CA GLN A 38 16.37 9.94 6.50
C GLN A 38 17.53 9.44 7.37
N ILE A 39 18.21 8.37 6.93
CA ILE A 39 19.41 7.81 7.57
C ILE A 39 20.58 8.09 6.65
N GLU A 40 21.58 8.83 7.12
CA GLU A 40 22.79 9.14 6.34
C GLU A 40 22.49 9.77 4.97
N GLY A 41 21.48 10.66 4.93
CA GLY A 41 21.04 11.32 3.70
C GLY A 41 20.11 10.48 2.82
N VAL A 42 19.93 9.19 3.10
CA VAL A 42 19.09 8.27 2.33
C VAL A 42 17.72 8.09 3.00
N TRP A 43 16.65 8.21 2.22
CA TRP A 43 15.30 7.96 2.71
C TRP A 43 15.03 6.46 2.86
N THR A 44 14.69 6.05 4.07
CA THR A 44 14.32 4.67 4.42
C THR A 44 12.88 4.64 4.91
N VAL A 45 12.05 3.78 4.29
CA VAL A 45 10.66 3.57 4.71
C VAL A 45 10.60 2.37 5.65
N ALA A 46 10.29 2.61 6.92
CA ALA A 46 10.20 1.56 7.94
C ALA A 46 8.83 0.86 7.93
N LYS A 47 7.75 1.60 7.63
CA LYS A 47 6.39 1.05 7.61
C LYS A 47 5.53 1.70 6.53
N ALA A 48 4.64 0.90 5.97
CA ALA A 48 3.45 1.36 5.23
C ALA A 48 2.21 0.85 5.97
N ILE A 49 1.23 1.74 6.17
CA ILE A 49 0.06 1.50 7.03
C ILE A 49 -1.20 1.76 6.21
N MET A 50 -2.15 0.84 6.25
CA MET A 50 -3.46 0.98 5.62
C MET A 50 -4.52 0.18 6.38
N SER A 51 -5.79 0.57 6.22
CA SER A 51 -6.92 -0.22 6.68
C SER A 51 -7.52 -0.99 5.50
N ARG A 52 -7.81 -2.28 5.70
CA ARG A 52 -8.47 -3.17 4.73
C ARG A 52 -9.49 -4.04 5.45
N SER A 53 -10.48 -4.51 4.72
CA SER A 53 -11.46 -5.50 5.18
C SER A 53 -11.29 -6.82 4.44
N ALA A 54 -11.65 -7.92 5.07
CA ALA A 54 -11.70 -9.25 4.43
C ALA A 54 -13.02 -9.94 4.80
N ARG A 55 -13.54 -10.79 3.89
CA ARG A 55 -14.71 -11.65 4.12
C ARG A 55 -14.52 -12.98 3.39
N ARG A 56 -15.01 -14.07 3.96
CA ARG A 56 -15.15 -15.35 3.24
C ARG A 56 -16.25 -15.20 2.19
N LEU A 57 -15.96 -15.58 0.94
CA LEU A 57 -16.93 -15.57 -0.16
C LEU A 57 -17.43 -16.98 -0.45
N MET A 58 -16.51 -17.94 -0.62
CA MET A 58 -16.81 -19.35 -0.87
C MET A 58 -15.73 -20.23 -0.23
N GLU A 59 -16.14 -21.41 0.24
CA GLU A 59 -15.25 -22.48 0.71
C GLU A 59 -15.63 -23.77 -0.02
N GLY A 60 -14.63 -24.46 -0.57
CA GLY A 60 -14.84 -25.62 -1.43
C GLY A 60 -13.59 -25.96 -2.23
N ARG A 61 -13.77 -26.63 -3.38
CA ARG A 61 -12.68 -27.01 -4.28
C ARG A 61 -12.89 -26.32 -5.62
N VAL A 62 -11.83 -25.72 -6.15
CA VAL A 62 -11.76 -25.36 -7.57
C VAL A 62 -11.36 -26.61 -8.36
N LEU A 63 -11.94 -26.80 -9.54
CA LEU A 63 -11.58 -27.89 -10.46
C LEU A 63 -10.86 -27.31 -11.66
N VAL A 64 -9.79 -27.97 -12.10
CA VAL A 64 -8.98 -27.57 -13.27
C VAL A 64 -8.69 -28.81 -14.13
N PRO A 65 -8.43 -28.65 -15.45
CA PRO A 65 -7.98 -29.75 -16.30
C PRO A 65 -6.67 -30.41 -15.82
N ALA A 66 -6.52 -31.72 -16.05
CA ALA A 66 -5.40 -32.50 -15.53
C ALA A 66 -4.01 -32.07 -16.05
N GLY A 67 -3.95 -31.48 -17.24
CA GLY A 67 -2.70 -30.97 -17.84
C GLY A 67 -2.44 -29.48 -17.61
N SER A 68 -3.18 -28.82 -16.71
CA SER A 68 -3.04 -27.36 -16.49
C SER A 68 -1.82 -26.95 -15.68
N PHE A 69 -1.10 -27.91 -15.08
CA PHE A 69 0.16 -27.67 -14.38
C PHE A 69 1.18 -28.71 -14.85
N GLU A 70 2.43 -28.29 -15.04
CA GLU A 70 3.56 -29.23 -15.11
C GLU A 70 3.79 -29.80 -13.71
N ALA A 71 4.06 -31.11 -13.62
CA ALA A 71 4.48 -31.69 -12.36
C ALA A 71 5.86 -31.10 -12.01
N ALA A 72 6.01 -30.59 -10.79
CA ALA A 72 7.33 -30.30 -10.26
C ALA A 72 8.02 -31.65 -10.02
N ASP A 73 9.08 -31.92 -10.78
CA ASP A 73 10.03 -33.01 -10.53
C ASP A 73 10.72 -32.84 -9.17
#